data_AF-A0A937SV48-F1
#
_entry.id   AF-A0A937SV48-F1
#
_cell.length_a   1.000
_cell.length_b   1.000
_cell.length_c   1.000
_cell.angle_alpha   90.00
_cell.angle_beta   90.00
_cell.angle_gamma   90.00
#
_symmetry.space_group_name_H-M   'P 1'
#
loop_
_entity.id
_entity.type
_entity.pdbx_description
1 polymer ?
#
loop_
_entity_poly.entity_id
_entity_poly.type
_entity_poly.pdbx_seq_one_letter_code
_entity_poly.pdbx_strand_id
1 'polypeptide(L)'
;MDIKLESFLLAVEQEVANYHTPVVDLIAVQTRDPFKVLVATILSARTRDETTSRASRRLFKEAPDIHALAGLSEKRIRKLIQPVGFFNNKAKYLYGLPDALKPYADKVPDELDKLLKLPGVGRKTANLVLSVAFDKPAICVDTHVHRIMNIWGFVNTKNPEATEKALRKILPVKYWKKVNSILVAFGQERCKPVGPQCDCCLFDQDCPKNGVTPRRLKKGSGSRTMKFISWNVNGLRAAAKTGFVDIVKGSGADIFAVQETRAWPDQLSDELKDIPGYSSYFCQAKKKGYSGVAVYTRKKPLRVATGIGVDHFDHEGRALTLEFADFFLVNVYFPNAQHGLKRIGYKIAFNNALFEYVKQLSVHKTTIICGDFNVAHKAIDLANPKANEKNPGFSIEERNWMDSFINAGWVDSFRIFNQEPGQYSWWSYRFNARSRNIGWRIDYFIIDENSKSRLYDAAILADVLGSDHCPVQMELKTGL
;
A
#
# COMPACT_ATOMS: atom_id res chain seq x y z
N MET A 1 27.10 12.09 -17.85
CA MET A 1 26.60 10.77 -17.39
C MET A 1 25.47 11.08 -16.43
N ASP A 2 24.22 10.97 -16.88
CA ASP A 2 23.10 11.50 -16.09
C ASP A 2 22.81 10.59 -14.88
N ILE A 3 23.34 10.98 -13.72
CA ILE A 3 22.99 10.45 -12.38
C ILE A 3 21.46 10.29 -12.24
N LYS A 4 20.70 11.13 -12.95
CA LYS A 4 19.23 11.12 -13.02
C LYS A 4 18.63 9.88 -13.70
N LEU A 5 19.24 9.31 -14.74
CA LEU A 5 18.69 8.09 -15.38
C LEU A 5 18.85 6.88 -14.47
N GLU A 6 20.01 6.73 -13.84
CA GLU A 6 20.24 5.62 -12.91
C GLU A 6 19.34 5.71 -11.68
N SER A 7 19.15 6.91 -11.11
CA SER A 7 18.26 7.09 -9.96
C SER A 7 16.81 6.73 -10.30
N PHE A 8 16.31 7.11 -11.49
CA PHE A 8 14.98 6.72 -11.96
C PHE A 8 14.85 5.21 -12.08
N LEU A 9 15.84 4.52 -12.67
CA LEU A 9 15.78 3.08 -12.85
C LEU A 9 15.85 2.33 -11.52
N LEU A 10 16.68 2.78 -10.57
CA LEU A 10 16.76 2.20 -9.22
C LEU A 10 15.46 2.38 -8.44
N ALA A 11 14.88 3.58 -8.47
CA ALA A 11 13.60 3.86 -7.81
C ALA A 11 12.46 3.02 -8.42
N VAL A 12 12.42 2.85 -9.75
CA VAL A 12 11.44 1.95 -10.37
C VAL A 12 11.69 0.49 -10.01
N GLU A 13 12.94 0.02 -10.00
CA GLU A 13 13.27 -1.35 -9.61
C GLU A 13 12.76 -1.66 -8.19
N GLN A 14 12.85 -0.69 -7.28
CA GLN A 14 12.28 -0.80 -5.93
C GLN A 14 10.74 -0.77 -5.92
N GLU A 15 10.11 0.13 -6.67
CA GLU A 15 8.63 0.23 -6.72
C GLU A 15 7.99 -1.05 -7.26
N VAL A 16 8.58 -1.61 -8.32
CA VAL A 16 8.00 -2.76 -9.04
C VAL A 16 8.39 -4.10 -8.42
N ALA A 17 9.23 -4.13 -7.38
CA ALA A 17 9.63 -5.35 -6.69
C ALA A 17 8.43 -6.17 -6.17
N ASN A 18 7.32 -5.49 -5.86
CA ASN A 18 6.07 -6.10 -5.39
C ASN A 18 4.99 -6.18 -6.48
N TYR A 19 5.30 -5.83 -7.74
CA TYR A 19 4.34 -5.87 -8.84
C TYR A 19 4.30 -7.27 -9.48
N HIS A 20 3.29 -7.51 -10.32
CA HIS A 20 3.20 -8.73 -11.09
C HIS A 20 4.40 -8.85 -12.05
N THR A 21 5.16 -9.93 -11.95
CA THR A 21 6.24 -10.26 -12.88
C THR A 21 5.66 -10.50 -14.28
N PRO A 22 6.23 -9.90 -15.34
CA PRO A 22 5.76 -10.14 -16.71
C PRO A 22 5.78 -11.63 -17.08
N VAL A 23 4.78 -12.06 -17.84
CA VAL A 23 4.54 -13.49 -18.13
C VAL A 23 5.71 -14.19 -18.82
N VAL A 24 6.47 -13.49 -19.66
CA VAL A 24 7.60 -14.08 -20.40
C VAL A 24 8.76 -14.39 -19.44
N ASP A 25 9.08 -13.46 -18.55
CA ASP A 25 10.08 -13.63 -17.49
C ASP A 25 9.70 -14.81 -16.59
N LEU A 26 8.42 -14.92 -16.21
CA LEU A 26 7.92 -16.04 -15.41
C LEU A 26 8.13 -17.39 -16.13
N ILE A 27 7.78 -17.48 -17.42
CA ILE A 27 7.97 -18.69 -18.22
C ILE A 27 9.45 -19.05 -18.33
N ALA A 28 10.32 -18.06 -18.52
CA ALA A 28 11.76 -18.29 -18.61
C ALA A 28 12.33 -18.88 -17.32
N VAL A 29 11.97 -18.34 -16.16
CA VAL A 29 12.39 -18.85 -14.86
C VAL A 29 11.86 -20.27 -14.62
N GLN A 30 10.59 -20.52 -14.95
CA GLN A 30 9.94 -21.81 -14.73
C GLN A 30 10.44 -22.93 -15.64
N THR A 31 10.84 -22.60 -16.87
CA THR A 31 11.14 -23.62 -17.89
C THR A 31 12.62 -23.72 -18.23
N ARG A 32 13.37 -22.60 -18.14
CA ARG A 32 14.76 -22.47 -18.61
C ARG A 32 14.95 -22.96 -20.05
N ASP A 33 13.92 -22.79 -20.88
CA ASP A 33 13.84 -23.34 -22.23
C ASP A 33 13.68 -22.22 -23.28
N PRO A 34 14.70 -21.96 -24.12
CA PRO A 34 14.65 -20.95 -25.17
C PRO A 34 13.48 -21.10 -26.15
N PHE A 35 13.03 -22.32 -26.45
CA PHE A 35 11.88 -22.55 -27.32
C PHE A 35 10.61 -22.01 -26.68
N LYS A 36 10.36 -22.33 -25.40
CA LYS A 36 9.18 -21.85 -24.68
C LYS A 36 9.20 -20.35 -24.49
N VAL A 37 10.37 -19.75 -24.25
CA VAL A 37 10.53 -18.29 -24.18
C VAL A 37 10.24 -17.63 -25.53
N LEU A 38 10.75 -18.18 -26.63
CA LEU A 38 10.47 -17.68 -27.98
C LEU A 38 8.97 -17.71 -28.30
N VAL A 39 8.32 -18.87 -28.08
CA VAL A 39 6.88 -19.04 -28.32
C VAL A 39 6.06 -18.09 -27.44
N ALA A 40 6.36 -18.01 -26.14
CA ALA A 40 5.69 -17.10 -25.21
C ALA A 40 5.85 -15.63 -25.63
N THR A 41 7.02 -15.25 -26.15
CA THR A 41 7.27 -13.89 -26.63
C THR A 41 6.48 -13.56 -27.90
N ILE A 42 6.36 -14.50 -28.84
CA ILE A 42 5.49 -14.35 -30.01
C ILE A 42 4.04 -14.18 -29.57
N LEU A 43 3.59 -14.97 -28.58
CA LEU A 43 2.23 -14.90 -28.06
C LEU A 43 1.95 -13.60 -27.29
N SER A 44 2.92 -13.07 -26.52
CA SER A 44 2.74 -11.87 -25.70
C SER A 44 2.62 -10.58 -26.50
N ALA A 45 3.09 -10.55 -27.75
CA ALA A 45 3.02 -9.37 -28.60
C ALA A 45 1.57 -8.86 -28.76
N ARG A 46 1.27 -7.67 -28.20
CA ARG A 46 -0.08 -7.06 -28.17
C ARG A 46 -1.15 -7.99 -27.58
N THR A 47 -0.81 -8.71 -26.51
CA THR A 47 -1.73 -9.60 -25.80
C THR A 47 -1.48 -9.47 -24.30
N ARG A 48 -2.55 -9.47 -23.49
CA ARG A 48 -2.44 -9.37 -22.03
C ARG A 48 -1.74 -10.60 -21.45
N ASP A 49 -1.07 -10.42 -20.33
CA ASP A 49 -0.25 -11.44 -19.69
C ASP A 49 -1.06 -12.67 -19.27
N GLU A 50 -2.27 -12.50 -18.74
CA GLU A 50 -3.13 -13.62 -18.32
C GLU A 50 -3.65 -14.43 -19.51
N THR A 51 -3.84 -13.77 -20.66
CA THR A 51 -4.23 -14.44 -21.91
C THR A 51 -3.04 -15.22 -22.47
N THR A 52 -1.85 -14.61 -22.47
CA THR A 52 -0.61 -15.23 -22.91
C THR A 52 -0.26 -16.44 -22.05
N SER A 53 -0.35 -16.34 -20.73
CA SER A 53 -0.08 -17.43 -19.78
C SER A 53 -0.99 -18.62 -20.03
N ARG A 54 -2.30 -18.39 -20.12
CA ARG A 54 -3.28 -19.46 -20.39
C ARG A 54 -3.08 -20.12 -21.76
N ALA A 55 -2.81 -19.32 -22.79
CA ALA A 55 -2.54 -19.84 -24.14
C ALA A 55 -1.24 -20.66 -24.19
N SER A 56 -0.17 -20.15 -23.57
CA SER A 56 1.12 -20.85 -23.49
C SER A 56 0.97 -22.18 -22.75
N ARG A 57 0.27 -22.21 -21.61
CA ARG A 57 0.01 -23.46 -20.87
C ARG A 57 -0.74 -24.50 -21.70
N ARG A 58 -1.79 -24.10 -22.45
CA ARG A 58 -2.53 -25.02 -23.32
C ARG A 58 -1.67 -25.53 -24.47
N LEU A 59 -0.91 -24.64 -25.10
CA LEU A 59 -0.05 -24.99 -26.21
C LEU A 59 1.07 -25.95 -25.75
N PHE A 60 1.78 -25.63 -24.68
CA PHE A 60 2.90 -26.45 -24.18
C PHE A 60 2.47 -27.80 -23.61
N LYS A 61 1.17 -27.98 -23.30
CA LYS A 61 0.63 -29.30 -22.95
C LYS A 61 0.62 -30.26 -24.16
N GLU A 62 0.45 -29.74 -25.37
CA GLU A 62 0.39 -30.53 -26.62
C GLU A 62 1.66 -30.41 -27.46
N ALA A 63 2.39 -29.30 -27.32
CA ALA A 63 3.65 -29.01 -28.00
C ALA A 63 4.71 -28.58 -26.95
N PRO A 64 5.22 -29.51 -26.13
CA PRO A 64 6.23 -29.21 -25.12
C PRO A 64 7.58 -28.80 -25.73
N ASP A 65 7.86 -29.20 -26.97
CA ASP A 65 9.08 -28.92 -27.72
C ASP A 65 8.77 -28.65 -29.22
N ILE A 66 9.81 -28.36 -30.00
CA ILE A 66 9.68 -28.01 -31.43
C ILE A 66 9.20 -29.19 -32.29
N HIS A 67 9.56 -30.43 -31.94
CA HIS A 67 9.17 -31.62 -32.70
C HIS A 67 7.69 -31.93 -32.49
N ALA A 68 7.21 -31.79 -31.26
CA ALA A 68 5.79 -31.90 -30.95
C ALA A 68 4.98 -30.78 -31.62
N LEU A 69 5.52 -29.56 -31.69
CA LEU A 69 4.88 -28.46 -32.44
C LEU A 69 4.75 -28.78 -33.93
N ALA A 70 5.75 -29.42 -34.54
CA ALA A 70 5.73 -29.83 -35.94
C ALA A 70 4.62 -30.85 -36.26
N GLY A 71 4.17 -31.63 -35.28
CA GLY A 71 3.05 -32.57 -35.41
C GLY A 71 1.66 -31.92 -35.37
N LEU A 72 1.55 -30.63 -35.04
CA LEU A 72 0.26 -29.95 -34.91
C LEU A 72 -0.14 -29.23 -36.20
N SER A 73 -1.40 -29.40 -36.63
CA SER A 73 -1.97 -28.59 -37.71
C SER A 73 -2.13 -27.12 -37.30
N GLU A 74 -2.01 -26.19 -38.26
CA GLU A 74 -2.26 -24.76 -38.02
C GLU A 74 -3.63 -24.52 -37.36
N LYS A 75 -4.66 -25.26 -37.79
CA LYS A 75 -6.01 -25.19 -37.21
C LYS A 75 -6.03 -25.58 -35.73
N ARG A 76 -5.23 -26.58 -35.33
CA ARG A 76 -5.12 -27.00 -33.92
C ARG A 76 -4.37 -25.95 -33.11
N ILE A 77 -3.24 -25.46 -33.58
CA ILE A 77 -2.47 -24.38 -32.95
C ILE A 77 -3.36 -23.16 -32.72
N ARG A 78 -4.11 -22.75 -33.76
CA ARG A 78 -5.06 -21.63 -33.70
C ARG A 78 -6.09 -21.79 -32.57
N LYS A 79 -6.68 -22.99 -32.43
CA LYS A 79 -7.63 -23.30 -31.33
C LYS A 79 -6.96 -23.22 -29.96
N LEU A 80 -5.72 -23.70 -29.83
CA LEU A 80 -5.00 -23.71 -28.54
C LEU A 80 -4.67 -22.30 -28.05
N ILE A 81 -4.35 -21.38 -28.97
CA ILE A 81 -3.89 -20.04 -28.60
C ILE A 81 -5.01 -18.99 -28.54
N GLN A 82 -6.25 -19.29 -28.92
CA GLN A 82 -7.38 -18.36 -28.73
C GLN A 82 -7.62 -18.05 -27.23
N PRO A 83 -7.88 -16.79 -26.81
CA PRO A 83 -8.15 -15.60 -27.61
C PRO A 83 -6.95 -14.62 -27.72
N VAL A 84 -5.71 -15.13 -27.88
CA VAL A 84 -4.52 -14.26 -28.05
C VAL A 84 -4.73 -13.23 -29.16
N GLY A 85 -4.27 -11.99 -28.97
CA GLY A 85 -4.38 -10.93 -29.97
C GLY A 85 -3.68 -11.33 -31.27
N PHE A 86 -4.32 -11.11 -32.42
CA PHE A 86 -3.83 -11.55 -33.73
C PHE A 86 -3.52 -13.06 -33.83
N PHE A 87 -4.30 -13.90 -33.12
CA PHE A 87 -4.08 -15.35 -33.07
C PHE A 87 -4.00 -16.03 -34.45
N ASN A 88 -4.69 -15.53 -35.48
CA ASN A 88 -4.60 -16.10 -36.83
C ASN A 88 -3.17 -16.03 -37.40
N ASN A 89 -2.52 -14.86 -37.30
CA ASN A 89 -1.16 -14.68 -37.80
C ASN A 89 -0.16 -15.43 -36.92
N LYS A 90 -0.36 -15.40 -35.60
CA LYS A 90 0.50 -16.13 -34.66
C LYS A 90 0.42 -17.65 -34.86
N ALA A 91 -0.75 -18.19 -35.19
CA ALA A 91 -0.88 -19.60 -35.52
C ALA A 91 -0.07 -19.97 -36.78
N LYS A 92 -0.10 -19.13 -37.81
CA LYS A 92 0.75 -19.30 -39.01
C LYS A 92 2.24 -19.24 -38.68
N TYR A 93 2.65 -18.29 -37.83
CA TYR A 93 4.04 -18.16 -37.42
C TYR A 93 4.52 -19.39 -36.65
N LEU A 94 3.74 -19.85 -35.68
CA LEU A 94 4.07 -21.04 -34.89
C LEU A 94 4.05 -22.32 -35.74
N TYR A 95 3.13 -22.42 -36.70
CA TYR A 95 3.07 -23.54 -37.62
C TYR A 95 4.32 -23.62 -38.53
N GLY A 96 4.82 -22.48 -39.02
CA GLY A 96 6.04 -22.42 -39.82
C GLY A 96 7.35 -22.41 -39.02
N LEU A 97 7.29 -22.34 -37.69
CA LEU A 97 8.46 -22.22 -36.82
C LEU A 97 9.39 -23.45 -36.88
N PRO A 98 8.90 -24.71 -36.88
CA PRO A 98 9.76 -25.88 -37.02
C PRO A 98 10.62 -25.87 -38.29
N ASP A 99 10.03 -25.56 -39.44
CA ASP A 99 10.78 -25.48 -40.71
C ASP A 99 11.81 -24.35 -40.69
N ALA A 100 11.47 -23.20 -40.08
CA ALA A 100 12.39 -22.08 -39.94
C ALA A 100 13.58 -22.36 -39.01
N LEU A 101 13.47 -23.35 -38.11
CA LEU A 101 14.54 -23.73 -37.18
C LEU A 101 15.45 -24.86 -37.70
N LYS A 102 15.08 -25.56 -38.78
CA LYS A 102 15.93 -26.61 -39.40
C LYS A 102 17.37 -26.15 -39.72
N PRO A 103 17.61 -24.95 -40.29
CA PRO A 103 18.97 -24.47 -40.54
C PRO A 103 19.81 -24.26 -39.28
N TYR A 104 19.18 -24.28 -38.10
CA TYR A 104 19.79 -24.08 -36.80
C TYR A 104 19.74 -25.37 -35.95
N ALA A 105 19.65 -26.54 -36.60
CA ALA A 105 19.57 -27.85 -35.95
C ALA A 105 18.43 -27.93 -34.90
N ASP A 106 17.26 -27.41 -35.27
CA ASP A 106 16.05 -27.37 -34.46
C ASP A 106 16.19 -26.61 -33.12
N LYS A 107 17.25 -25.80 -32.97
CA LYS A 107 17.50 -24.97 -31.79
C LYS A 107 17.21 -23.50 -32.08
N VAL A 108 16.65 -22.81 -31.08
CA VAL A 108 16.51 -21.35 -31.13
C VAL A 108 17.90 -20.72 -31.19
N PRO A 109 18.22 -19.90 -32.22
CA PRO A 109 19.52 -19.25 -32.31
C PRO A 109 19.65 -18.14 -31.26
N ASP A 110 20.86 -17.91 -30.80
CA ASP A 110 21.21 -16.92 -29.77
C ASP A 110 21.90 -15.67 -30.37
N GLU A 111 21.65 -15.40 -31.65
CA GLU A 111 22.14 -14.25 -32.40
C GLU A 111 20.97 -13.45 -33.00
N LEU A 112 21.06 -12.12 -32.92
CA LEU A 112 20.00 -11.21 -33.33
C LEU A 112 19.58 -11.38 -34.79
N ASP A 113 20.56 -11.42 -35.71
CA ASP A 113 20.29 -11.50 -37.14
C ASP A 113 19.70 -12.85 -37.57
N LYS A 114 19.97 -13.92 -36.80
CA LYS A 114 19.36 -15.24 -37.00
C LYS A 114 17.93 -15.26 -36.46
N LEU A 115 17.69 -14.71 -35.27
CA LEU A 115 16.37 -14.59 -34.67
C LEU A 115 15.41 -13.79 -35.55
N LEU A 116 15.88 -12.69 -36.16
CA LEU A 116 15.07 -11.85 -37.06
C LEU A 116 14.57 -12.57 -38.33
N LYS A 117 15.16 -13.72 -38.69
CA LYS A 117 14.72 -14.53 -39.82
C LYS A 117 13.55 -15.46 -39.46
N LEU A 118 13.24 -15.61 -38.16
CA LEU A 118 12.17 -16.51 -37.71
C LEU A 118 10.79 -15.86 -37.87
N PRO A 119 9.76 -16.66 -38.20
CA PRO A 119 8.41 -16.14 -38.40
C PRO A 119 7.84 -15.52 -37.12
N GLY A 120 7.31 -14.30 -37.23
CA GLY A 120 6.75 -13.57 -36.10
C GLY A 120 7.78 -12.94 -35.16
N VAL A 121 9.07 -12.99 -35.49
CA VAL A 121 10.15 -12.40 -34.66
C VAL A 121 10.59 -11.06 -35.23
N GLY A 122 10.14 -9.98 -34.59
CA GLY A 122 10.68 -8.63 -34.81
C GLY A 122 11.82 -8.29 -33.84
N ARG A 123 12.44 -7.12 -34.00
CA ARG A 123 13.55 -6.61 -33.17
C ARG A 123 13.31 -6.77 -31.66
N LYS A 124 12.12 -6.38 -31.19
CA LYS A 124 11.70 -6.50 -29.78
C LYS A 124 11.68 -7.95 -29.30
N THR A 125 11.06 -8.85 -30.07
CA THR A 125 10.98 -10.28 -29.75
C THR A 125 12.38 -10.88 -29.69
N ALA A 126 13.24 -10.58 -30.66
CA ALA A 126 14.60 -11.08 -30.69
C ALA A 126 15.42 -10.60 -29.48
N ASN A 127 15.40 -9.30 -29.18
CA ASN A 127 16.11 -8.76 -28.01
C ASN A 127 15.59 -9.34 -26.69
N LEU A 128 14.28 -9.57 -26.56
CA LEU A 128 13.73 -10.22 -25.37
C LEU A 128 14.20 -11.67 -25.24
N VAL A 129 14.22 -12.43 -26.32
CA VAL A 129 14.74 -13.81 -26.33
C VAL A 129 16.23 -13.83 -25.96
N LEU A 130 17.05 -12.97 -26.55
CA LEU A 130 18.48 -12.86 -26.21
C LEU A 130 18.69 -12.55 -24.73
N SER A 131 17.93 -11.60 -24.19
CA SER A 131 18.05 -11.19 -22.79
C SER A 131 17.52 -12.24 -21.82
N VAL A 132 16.34 -12.82 -22.10
CA VAL A 132 15.60 -13.63 -21.12
C VAL A 132 15.94 -15.12 -21.24
N ALA A 133 16.11 -15.66 -22.45
CA ALA A 133 16.44 -17.07 -22.64
C ALA A 133 17.95 -17.35 -22.63
N PHE A 134 18.78 -16.41 -23.09
CA PHE A 134 20.22 -16.61 -23.25
C PHE A 134 21.08 -15.74 -22.31
N ASP A 135 20.45 -14.94 -21.44
CA ASP A 135 21.11 -14.03 -20.51
C ASP A 135 22.10 -13.04 -21.16
N LYS A 136 21.94 -12.76 -22.46
CA LYS A 136 22.82 -11.87 -23.23
C LYS A 136 22.41 -10.40 -23.05
N PRO A 137 23.35 -9.44 -22.97
CA PRO A 137 23.02 -8.02 -22.91
C PRO A 137 22.26 -7.56 -24.16
N ALA A 138 20.96 -7.34 -24.04
CA ALA A 138 20.11 -6.86 -25.12
C ALA A 138 19.02 -5.91 -24.58
N ILE A 139 18.92 -4.71 -25.16
CA ILE A 139 17.89 -3.74 -24.77
C ILE A 139 16.59 -4.09 -25.49
N CYS A 140 15.63 -4.64 -24.76
CA CYS A 140 14.28 -4.85 -25.27
C CYS A 140 13.47 -3.55 -25.13
N VAL A 141 13.16 -2.91 -26.26
CA VAL A 141 12.29 -1.73 -26.29
C VAL A 141 10.93 -2.10 -26.84
N ASP A 142 9.92 -2.00 -26.00
CA ASP A 142 8.52 -2.13 -26.37
C ASP A 142 7.78 -0.79 -26.22
N THR A 143 6.45 -0.81 -26.30
CA THR A 143 5.65 0.41 -26.16
C THR A 143 5.76 1.05 -24.78
N HIS A 144 6.05 0.29 -23.72
CA HIS A 144 6.21 0.83 -22.38
C HIS A 144 7.57 1.52 -22.26
N VAL A 145 8.66 0.81 -22.58
CA VAL A 145 10.02 1.37 -22.53
C VAL A 145 10.14 2.59 -23.44
N HIS A 146 9.66 2.47 -24.69
CA HIS A 146 9.67 3.58 -25.65
C HIS A 146 8.96 4.81 -25.08
N ARG A 147 7.70 4.64 -24.65
CA ARG A 147 6.89 5.75 -24.16
C ARG A 147 7.46 6.37 -22.89
N ILE A 148 7.80 5.55 -21.89
CA ILE A 148 8.25 6.03 -20.58
C ILE A 148 9.58 6.77 -20.70
N MET A 149 10.54 6.28 -21.48
CA MET A 149 11.82 6.96 -21.68
C MET A 149 11.67 8.31 -22.38
N ASN A 150 10.70 8.45 -23.31
CA ASN A 150 10.38 9.74 -23.93
C ASN A 150 9.63 10.67 -22.96
N ILE A 151 8.68 10.14 -22.16
CA ILE A 151 7.97 10.89 -21.10
C ILE A 151 8.95 11.48 -20.09
N TRP A 152 9.93 10.69 -19.66
CA TRP A 152 10.98 11.10 -18.73
C TRP A 152 12.01 12.04 -19.35
N GLY A 153 12.01 12.22 -20.67
CA GLY A 153 12.93 13.12 -21.38
C GLY A 153 14.35 12.58 -21.58
N PHE A 154 14.61 11.31 -21.24
CA PHE A 154 15.94 10.70 -21.45
C PHE A 154 16.23 10.38 -22.93
N VAL A 155 15.18 10.24 -23.74
CA VAL A 155 15.29 10.13 -25.19
C VAL A 155 14.21 11.00 -25.85
N ASN A 156 14.45 11.39 -27.10
CA ASN A 156 13.45 12.04 -27.95
C ASN A 156 13.43 11.33 -29.31
N THR A 157 12.55 10.35 -29.45
CA THR A 157 12.57 9.37 -30.56
C THR A 157 11.16 9.03 -30.99
N LYS A 158 10.97 8.75 -32.29
CA LYS A 158 9.64 8.53 -32.89
C LYS A 158 9.17 7.07 -32.86
N ASN A 159 10.07 6.11 -32.65
CA ASN A 159 9.73 4.69 -32.68
C ASN A 159 10.66 3.87 -31.75
N PRO A 160 10.26 2.63 -31.37
CA PRO A 160 11.03 1.77 -30.47
C PRO A 160 12.45 1.45 -30.94
N GLU A 161 12.69 1.29 -32.25
CA GLU A 161 14.03 0.99 -32.78
C GLU A 161 14.98 2.19 -32.59
N ALA A 162 14.49 3.40 -32.86
CA ALA A 162 15.25 4.62 -32.61
C ALA A 162 15.53 4.80 -31.11
N THR A 163 14.58 4.46 -30.24
CA THR A 163 14.81 4.43 -28.79
C THR A 163 15.85 3.40 -28.39
N GLU A 164 15.85 2.19 -28.95
CA GLU A 164 16.88 1.19 -28.69
C GLU A 164 18.28 1.75 -29.03
N LYS A 165 18.43 2.33 -30.23
CA LYS A 165 19.69 2.94 -30.68
C LYS A 165 20.13 4.10 -29.77
N ALA A 166 19.20 4.91 -29.28
CA ALA A 166 19.49 5.99 -28.34
C ALA A 166 19.90 5.43 -26.96
N LEU A 167 19.15 4.48 -26.42
CA LEU A 167 19.43 3.85 -25.13
C LEU A 167 20.78 3.12 -25.12
N ARG A 168 21.19 2.49 -26.22
CA ARG A 168 22.54 1.88 -26.33
C ARG A 168 23.68 2.87 -26.08
N LYS A 169 23.46 4.17 -26.29
CA LYS A 169 24.48 5.22 -26.08
C LYS A 169 24.52 5.74 -24.64
N ILE A 170 23.40 5.66 -23.91
CA ILE A 170 23.24 6.33 -22.61
C ILE A 170 22.94 5.39 -21.44
N LEU A 171 22.40 4.20 -21.70
CA LEU A 171 22.00 3.23 -20.69
C LEU A 171 23.20 2.33 -20.34
N PRO A 172 23.63 2.28 -19.07
CA PRO A 172 24.68 1.36 -18.64
C PRO A 172 24.32 -0.11 -18.92
N VAL A 173 25.31 -0.91 -19.35
CA VAL A 173 25.14 -2.32 -19.76
C VAL A 173 24.46 -3.17 -18.66
N LYS A 174 24.72 -2.87 -17.38
CA LYS A 174 24.09 -3.55 -16.23
C LYS A 174 22.55 -3.51 -16.25
N TYR A 175 21.95 -2.48 -16.87
CA TYR A 175 20.49 -2.33 -16.96
C TYR A 175 19.89 -2.91 -18.24
N TRP A 176 20.69 -3.29 -19.24
CA TRP A 176 20.18 -3.68 -20.57
C TRP A 176 19.19 -4.84 -20.47
N LYS A 177 19.45 -5.80 -19.59
CA LYS A 177 18.60 -6.97 -19.37
C LYS A 177 17.34 -6.68 -18.56
N LYS A 178 17.41 -5.69 -17.66
CA LYS A 178 16.35 -5.42 -16.66
C LYS A 178 15.36 -4.34 -17.10
N VAL A 179 15.83 -3.38 -17.89
CA VAL A 179 15.07 -2.15 -18.21
C VAL A 179 13.70 -2.42 -18.80
N ASN A 180 13.56 -3.49 -19.60
CA ASN A 180 12.25 -3.85 -20.14
C ASN A 180 11.29 -4.33 -19.05
N SER A 181 11.72 -5.30 -18.24
CA SER A 181 10.89 -5.91 -17.20
C SER A 181 10.37 -4.87 -16.21
N ILE A 182 11.26 -4.00 -15.71
CA ILE A 182 10.89 -2.99 -14.71
C ILE A 182 9.97 -1.90 -15.29
N LEU A 183 10.21 -1.44 -16.52
CA LEU A 183 9.38 -0.39 -17.14
C LEU A 183 8.04 -0.91 -17.67
N VAL A 184 7.97 -2.20 -18.04
CA VAL A 184 6.70 -2.85 -18.38
C VAL A 184 5.82 -2.90 -17.14
N ALA A 185 6.32 -3.41 -16.02
CA ALA A 185 5.58 -3.47 -14.76
C ALA A 185 5.12 -2.06 -14.32
N PHE A 186 6.03 -1.09 -14.29
CA PHE A 186 5.71 0.29 -13.96
C PHE A 186 4.70 0.93 -14.93
N GLY A 187 4.82 0.62 -16.22
CA GLY A 187 3.95 1.16 -17.27
C GLY A 187 2.56 0.53 -17.33
N GLN A 188 2.37 -0.67 -16.75
CA GLN A 188 1.08 -1.32 -16.61
C GLN A 188 0.31 -0.81 -15.40
N GLU A 189 1.00 -0.55 -14.28
CA GLU A 189 0.38 -0.18 -13.02
C GLU A 189 0.34 1.32 -12.75
N ARG A 190 1.44 2.06 -13.02
CA ARG A 190 1.56 3.48 -12.68
C ARG A 190 1.48 4.39 -13.88
N CYS A 191 2.47 4.30 -14.77
CA CYS A 191 2.60 5.17 -15.93
C CYS A 191 1.77 4.63 -17.11
N LYS A 192 0.45 4.49 -16.95
CA LYS A 192 -0.44 3.85 -17.93
C LYS A 192 -0.52 4.62 -19.26
N PRO A 193 -0.77 3.95 -20.41
CA PRO A 193 -0.88 4.59 -21.72
C PRO A 193 -1.96 5.67 -21.81
N VAL A 194 -3.06 5.48 -21.08
CA VAL A 194 -4.17 6.43 -20.99
C VAL A 194 -4.37 6.72 -19.51
N GLY A 195 -4.38 8.00 -19.17
CA GLY A 195 -4.55 8.46 -17.80
C GLY A 195 -3.54 7.85 -16.83
N PRO A 196 -2.22 8.06 -17.01
CA PRO A 196 -1.24 7.67 -16.01
C PRO A 196 -1.56 8.33 -14.67
N GLN A 197 -1.25 7.61 -13.58
CA GLN A 197 -1.49 8.01 -12.20
C GLN A 197 -0.35 8.93 -11.71
N CYS A 198 -0.17 10.07 -12.40
CA CYS A 198 0.94 10.99 -12.11
C CYS A 198 0.85 11.61 -10.72
N ASP A 199 -0.36 11.78 -10.20
CA ASP A 199 -0.70 12.37 -8.90
C ASP A 199 -0.17 11.61 -7.68
N CYS A 200 0.10 10.30 -7.83
CA CYS A 200 0.70 9.48 -6.79
C CYS A 200 2.00 8.79 -7.27
N CYS A 201 2.59 9.27 -8.37
CA CYS A 201 3.82 8.73 -8.95
C CYS A 201 5.07 9.14 -8.16
N LEU A 202 6.03 8.23 -7.99
CA LEU A 202 7.32 8.51 -7.33
C LEU A 202 8.10 9.68 -7.95
N PHE A 203 7.85 9.98 -9.23
CA PHE A 203 8.52 11.04 -9.98
C PHE A 203 7.61 12.23 -10.28
N ASP A 204 6.56 12.50 -9.49
CA ASP A 204 5.61 13.58 -9.79
C ASP A 204 6.30 14.94 -10.00
N GLN A 205 7.33 15.24 -9.21
CA GLN A 205 8.09 16.49 -9.28
C GLN A 205 9.25 16.46 -10.28
N ASP A 206 9.82 15.27 -10.55
CA ASP A 206 11.04 15.13 -11.37
C ASP A 206 10.79 14.73 -12.83
N CYS A 207 9.61 14.18 -13.12
CA CYS A 207 9.20 13.73 -14.44
C CYS A 207 8.76 14.92 -15.30
N PRO A 208 9.38 15.14 -16.48
CA PRO A 208 8.95 16.18 -17.41
C PRO A 208 7.52 16.01 -17.96
N LYS A 209 6.94 14.81 -17.85
CA LYS A 209 5.57 14.49 -18.30
C LYS A 209 5.38 14.82 -19.79
N ASN A 210 6.42 14.63 -20.61
CA ASN A 210 6.38 14.97 -22.04
C ASN A 210 5.25 14.23 -22.77
N GLY A 211 4.33 14.99 -23.36
CA GLY A 211 3.18 14.42 -24.09
C GLY A 211 2.23 13.60 -23.21
N VAL A 212 2.27 13.79 -21.89
CA VAL A 212 1.39 13.09 -20.94
C VAL A 212 0.15 13.92 -20.68
N THR A 213 -1.01 13.30 -20.88
CA THR A 213 -2.27 13.76 -20.29
C THR A 213 -2.59 12.84 -19.12
N PRO A 214 -2.35 13.26 -17.85
CA PRO A 214 -2.62 12.45 -16.67
C PRO A 214 -4.09 12.04 -16.57
N ARG A 215 -4.39 11.06 -15.72
CA ARG A 215 -5.79 10.68 -15.46
C ARG A 215 -6.60 11.92 -15.09
N ARG A 216 -7.74 12.11 -15.77
CA ARG A 216 -8.69 13.16 -15.40
C ARG A 216 -9.36 12.71 -14.11
N LEU A 217 -8.96 13.31 -13.00
CA LEU A 217 -9.71 13.22 -11.76
C LEU A 217 -11.09 13.82 -12.03
N LYS A 218 -12.18 13.11 -11.70
CA LYS A 218 -13.55 13.58 -11.97
C LYS A 218 -13.74 14.94 -11.32
N LYS A 219 -13.99 15.99 -12.13
CA LYS A 219 -14.39 17.32 -11.64
C LYS A 219 -15.78 17.16 -11.00
N GLY A 220 -15.77 17.13 -9.68
CA GLY A 220 -16.86 16.68 -8.81
C GLY A 220 -16.37 16.23 -7.43
N SER A 221 -15.06 16.17 -7.20
CA SER A 221 -14.50 16.11 -5.85
C SER A 221 -13.26 17.00 -5.81
N GLY A 222 -13.19 17.94 -4.86
CA GLY A 222 -11.90 18.33 -4.31
C GLY A 222 -11.18 17.09 -3.76
N SER A 223 -10.06 17.26 -3.08
CA SER A 223 -9.66 16.25 -2.10
C SER A 223 -10.91 15.84 -1.30
N ARG A 224 -11.38 14.59 -1.41
CA ARG A 224 -12.43 14.12 -0.51
C ARG A 224 -11.71 13.89 0.80
N THR A 225 -11.86 14.83 1.72
CA THR A 225 -11.37 14.63 3.08
C THR A 225 -12.28 13.59 3.73
N MET A 226 -11.67 12.61 4.38
CA MET A 226 -12.38 11.71 5.29
C MET A 226 -12.15 12.22 6.71
N LYS A 227 -13.22 12.26 7.49
CA LYS A 227 -13.19 12.71 8.88
C LYS A 227 -13.11 11.51 9.82
N PHE A 228 -12.10 11.52 10.68
CA PHE A 228 -11.83 10.50 11.68
C PHE A 228 -12.00 11.09 13.06
N ILE A 229 -12.67 10.36 13.95
CA ILE A 229 -12.74 10.70 15.38
C ILE A 229 -12.26 9.51 16.19
N SER A 230 -11.55 9.79 17.28
CA SER A 230 -11.15 8.81 18.28
C SER A 230 -11.58 9.29 19.67
N TRP A 231 -12.17 8.43 20.48
CA TRP A 231 -12.62 8.79 21.82
C TRP A 231 -12.55 7.61 22.80
N ASN A 232 -11.80 7.77 23.90
CA ASN A 232 -11.94 6.90 25.06
C ASN A 232 -13.24 7.26 25.80
N VAL A 233 -14.20 6.32 25.82
CA VAL A 233 -15.54 6.55 26.41
C VAL A 233 -15.67 6.07 27.85
N ASN A 234 -14.61 5.50 28.43
CA ASN A 234 -14.58 5.01 29.81
C ASN A 234 -15.79 4.11 30.19
N GLY A 235 -16.23 3.29 29.23
CA GLY A 235 -17.42 2.44 29.31
C GLY A 235 -18.54 2.89 28.37
N LEU A 236 -18.73 2.12 27.29
CA LEU A 236 -19.68 2.45 26.23
C LEU A 236 -21.14 2.51 26.71
N ARG A 237 -21.54 1.64 27.64
CA ARG A 237 -22.89 1.68 28.25
C ARG A 237 -23.13 2.93 29.09
N ALA A 238 -22.08 3.51 29.68
CA ALA A 238 -22.20 4.74 30.44
C ALA A 238 -22.33 5.93 29.49
N ALA A 239 -21.46 6.00 28.47
CA ALA A 239 -21.52 7.02 27.43
C ALA A 239 -22.84 7.03 26.65
N ALA A 240 -23.47 5.86 26.47
CA ALA A 240 -24.81 5.76 25.87
C ALA A 240 -25.85 6.61 26.59
N LYS A 241 -25.78 6.70 27.93
CA LYS A 241 -26.71 7.49 28.76
C LYS A 241 -26.50 9.00 28.62
N THR A 242 -25.35 9.42 28.08
CA THR A 242 -24.98 10.83 27.88
C THR A 242 -25.02 11.24 26.41
N GLY A 243 -25.77 10.51 25.57
CA GLY A 243 -26.00 10.90 24.17
C GLY A 243 -24.93 10.42 23.17
N PHE A 244 -24.17 9.36 23.48
CA PHE A 244 -23.12 8.84 22.57
C PHE A 244 -23.61 8.64 21.12
N VAL A 245 -24.79 8.06 20.93
CA VAL A 245 -25.33 7.78 19.58
C VAL A 245 -25.55 9.08 18.79
N ASP A 246 -26.07 10.11 19.46
CA ASP A 246 -26.29 11.42 18.85
C ASP A 246 -24.98 12.12 18.53
N ILE A 247 -23.97 11.98 19.39
CA ILE A 247 -22.62 12.48 19.13
C ILE A 247 -22.03 11.81 17.87
N VAL A 248 -22.13 10.48 17.74
CA VAL A 248 -21.63 9.77 16.55
C VAL A 248 -22.35 10.23 15.27
N LYS A 249 -23.68 10.36 15.31
CA LYS A 249 -24.48 10.82 14.17
C LYS A 249 -24.18 12.27 13.80
N GLY A 250 -24.13 13.17 14.79
CA GLY A 250 -23.92 14.61 14.62
C GLY A 250 -22.48 15.01 14.30
N SER A 251 -21.50 14.16 14.61
CA SER A 251 -20.09 14.47 14.38
C SER A 251 -19.69 14.62 12.91
N GLY A 252 -20.46 14.04 12.00
CA GLY A 252 -20.13 13.96 10.58
C GLY A 252 -18.93 13.05 10.26
N ALA A 253 -18.43 12.26 11.22
CA ALA A 253 -17.28 11.39 11.01
C ALA A 253 -17.56 10.30 9.97
N ASP A 254 -16.60 10.01 9.11
CA ASP A 254 -16.64 8.81 8.28
C ASP A 254 -16.25 7.57 9.08
N ILE A 255 -15.32 7.73 10.03
CA ILE A 255 -14.90 6.70 10.97
C ILE A 255 -14.82 7.25 12.39
N PHE A 256 -15.45 6.55 13.33
CA PHE A 256 -15.48 6.86 14.75
C PHE A 256 -14.90 5.68 15.54
N ALA A 257 -13.69 5.86 16.07
CA ALA A 257 -12.98 4.88 16.88
C ALA A 257 -13.24 5.14 18.36
N VAL A 258 -13.50 4.08 19.11
CA VAL A 258 -13.81 4.11 20.54
C VAL A 258 -12.85 3.22 21.30
N GLN A 259 -12.36 3.72 22.43
CA GLN A 259 -11.52 2.98 23.37
C GLN A 259 -12.23 2.80 24.71
N GLU A 260 -11.79 1.78 25.45
CA GLU A 260 -12.30 1.43 26.77
C GLU A 260 -13.82 1.18 26.78
N THR A 261 -14.30 0.33 25.88
CA THR A 261 -15.73 0.02 25.77
C THR A 261 -16.28 -0.64 27.03
N ARG A 262 -15.46 -1.41 27.75
CA ARG A 262 -15.78 -2.20 28.96
C ARG A 262 -17.03 -3.07 28.79
N ALA A 263 -17.30 -3.49 27.56
CA ALA A 263 -18.51 -4.22 27.20
C ALA A 263 -18.20 -5.23 26.11
N TRP A 264 -18.83 -6.40 26.24
CA TRP A 264 -18.95 -7.34 25.13
C TRP A 264 -20.15 -6.93 24.26
N PRO A 265 -20.12 -7.24 22.94
CA PRO A 265 -21.21 -6.86 22.03
C PRO A 265 -22.59 -7.36 22.47
N ASP A 266 -22.68 -8.56 23.04
CA ASP A 266 -23.92 -9.15 23.56
C ASP A 266 -24.52 -8.39 24.76
N GLN A 267 -23.73 -7.54 25.42
CA GLN A 267 -24.18 -6.68 26.53
C GLN A 267 -24.65 -5.29 26.05
N LEU A 268 -24.59 -5.01 24.76
CA LEU A 268 -24.95 -3.73 24.16
C LEU A 268 -26.35 -3.80 23.55
N SER A 269 -27.09 -2.69 23.63
CA SER A 269 -28.35 -2.53 22.89
C SER A 269 -28.09 -2.58 21.38
N ASP A 270 -29.14 -2.90 20.61
CA ASP A 270 -29.04 -2.91 19.15
C ASP A 270 -28.66 -1.53 18.59
N GLU A 271 -29.14 -0.45 19.22
CA GLU A 271 -28.78 0.92 18.85
C GLU A 271 -27.28 1.23 19.00
N LEU A 272 -26.59 0.61 19.97
CA LEU A 272 -25.14 0.78 20.15
C LEU A 272 -24.32 -0.14 19.25
N LYS A 273 -24.90 -1.26 18.79
CA LYS A 273 -24.26 -2.18 17.84
C LYS A 273 -24.45 -1.70 16.40
N ASP A 274 -25.62 -1.18 16.07
CA ASP A 274 -26.00 -0.81 14.70
C ASP A 274 -26.52 0.62 14.67
N ILE A 275 -25.59 1.57 14.73
CA ILE A 275 -25.92 2.99 14.59
C ILE A 275 -26.27 3.24 13.11
N PRO A 276 -27.48 3.74 12.78
CA PRO A 276 -27.90 3.94 11.41
C PRO A 276 -26.86 4.69 10.57
N GLY A 277 -26.45 4.08 9.45
CA GLY A 277 -25.43 4.61 8.54
C GLY A 277 -23.99 4.21 8.85
N TYR A 278 -23.74 3.49 9.95
CA TYR A 278 -22.42 2.97 10.32
C TYR A 278 -22.45 1.45 10.47
N SER A 279 -21.41 0.78 10.00
CA SER A 279 -21.09 -0.58 10.42
C SER A 279 -20.15 -0.54 11.62
N SER A 280 -20.38 -1.37 12.62
CA SER A 280 -19.53 -1.45 13.82
C SER A 280 -18.69 -2.73 13.84
N TYR A 281 -17.51 -2.61 14.45
CA TYR A 281 -16.57 -3.71 14.65
C TYR A 281 -16.00 -3.60 16.06
N PHE A 282 -15.87 -4.72 16.77
CA PHE A 282 -15.46 -4.75 18.18
C PHE A 282 -14.27 -5.68 18.38
N CYS A 283 -13.40 -5.31 19.33
CA CYS A 283 -12.41 -6.20 19.92
C CYS A 283 -12.55 -6.09 21.44
N GLN A 284 -13.08 -7.13 22.08
CA GLN A 284 -13.34 -7.17 23.52
C GLN A 284 -12.22 -7.89 24.29
N ALA A 285 -11.99 -7.47 25.54
CA ALA A 285 -11.12 -8.21 26.44
C ALA A 285 -11.77 -9.52 26.90
N LYS A 286 -10.95 -10.53 27.21
CA LYS A 286 -11.41 -11.76 27.88
C LYS A 286 -12.01 -11.47 29.27
N LYS A 287 -11.43 -10.51 29.99
CA LYS A 287 -11.96 -10.06 31.29
C LYS A 287 -13.19 -9.17 31.06
N LYS A 288 -14.35 -9.58 31.58
CA LYS A 288 -15.59 -8.79 31.50
C LYS A 288 -15.44 -7.43 32.21
N GLY A 289 -16.02 -6.38 31.63
CA GLY A 289 -15.99 -5.03 32.20
C GLY A 289 -14.63 -4.33 32.10
N TYR A 290 -13.68 -4.86 31.33
CA TYR A 290 -12.32 -4.36 31.23
C TYR A 290 -11.94 -4.08 29.78
N SER A 291 -11.22 -2.97 29.54
CA SER A 291 -10.65 -2.63 28.23
C SER A 291 -11.69 -2.70 27.10
N GLY A 292 -11.28 -3.10 25.90
CA GLY A 292 -12.12 -3.23 24.72
C GLY A 292 -12.09 -1.99 23.84
N VAL A 293 -12.09 -2.20 22.53
CA VAL A 293 -12.12 -1.15 21.51
C VAL A 293 -13.21 -1.44 20.48
N ALA A 294 -13.72 -0.39 19.84
CA ALA A 294 -14.70 -0.50 18.76
C ALA A 294 -14.45 0.52 17.67
N VAL A 295 -14.86 0.24 16.44
CA VAL A 295 -14.86 1.21 15.35
C VAL A 295 -16.21 1.18 14.65
N TYR A 296 -16.81 2.36 14.52
CA TYR A 296 -18.00 2.63 13.71
C TYR A 296 -17.54 3.30 12.41
N THR A 297 -17.91 2.76 11.25
CA THR A 297 -17.49 3.29 9.95
C THR A 297 -18.63 3.31 8.94
N ARG A 298 -18.76 4.41 8.18
CA ARG A 298 -19.71 4.51 7.05
C ARG A 298 -19.26 3.70 5.84
N LYS A 299 -17.96 3.44 5.74
CA LYS A 299 -17.35 2.65 4.66
C LYS A 299 -17.07 1.24 5.15
N LYS A 300 -17.47 0.24 4.36
CA LYS A 300 -17.15 -1.16 4.67
C LYS A 300 -15.64 -1.40 4.52
N PRO A 301 -14.94 -1.92 5.55
CA PRO A 301 -13.55 -2.33 5.44
C PRO A 301 -13.41 -3.55 4.53
N LEU A 302 -12.24 -3.69 3.90
CA LEU A 302 -11.83 -4.86 3.13
C LEU A 302 -11.55 -6.05 4.05
N ARG A 303 -10.92 -5.77 5.20
CA ARG A 303 -10.56 -6.77 6.21
C ARG A 303 -10.62 -6.14 7.59
N VAL A 304 -10.93 -6.97 8.59
CA VAL A 304 -10.95 -6.60 10.00
C VAL A 304 -10.11 -7.61 10.76
N ALA A 305 -9.21 -7.15 11.61
CA ALA A 305 -8.36 -7.98 12.45
C ALA A 305 -8.39 -7.49 13.90
N THR A 306 -8.56 -8.41 14.83
CA THR A 306 -8.52 -8.15 16.28
C THR A 306 -7.17 -8.51 16.84
N GLY A 307 -6.61 -7.67 17.70
CA GLY A 307 -5.27 -7.86 18.26
C GLY A 307 -4.16 -7.41 17.34
N ILE A 308 -2.93 -7.69 17.76
CA ILE A 308 -1.67 -7.41 17.04
C ILE A 308 -0.87 -8.69 16.73
N GLY A 309 -1.44 -9.87 16.97
CA GLY A 309 -0.82 -11.16 16.67
C GLY A 309 0.15 -11.64 17.76
N VAL A 310 -0.04 -11.15 18.99
CA VAL A 310 0.76 -11.55 20.16
C VAL A 310 -0.18 -11.95 21.28
N ASP A 311 -0.33 -13.26 21.49
CA ASP A 311 -1.33 -13.86 22.39
C ASP A 311 -1.38 -13.22 23.79
N HIS A 312 -0.21 -12.91 24.36
CA HIS A 312 -0.09 -12.30 25.68
C HIS A 312 -0.79 -10.93 25.78
N PHE A 313 -0.84 -10.16 24.69
CA PHE A 313 -1.47 -8.85 24.63
C PHE A 313 -2.91 -8.89 24.13
N ASP A 314 -3.20 -9.77 23.17
CA ASP A 314 -4.48 -9.80 22.46
C ASP A 314 -5.66 -10.17 23.37
N HIS A 315 -5.40 -10.86 24.48
CA HIS A 315 -6.40 -11.19 25.49
C HIS A 315 -7.03 -9.96 26.19
N GLU A 316 -6.37 -8.80 26.14
CA GLU A 316 -6.91 -7.56 26.71
C GLU A 316 -7.78 -6.75 25.74
N GLY A 317 -7.96 -7.21 24.48
CA GLY A 317 -8.85 -6.56 23.53
C GLY A 317 -8.51 -5.09 23.27
N ARG A 318 -7.22 -4.79 23.11
CA ARG A 318 -6.69 -3.41 23.05
C ARG A 318 -6.50 -2.85 21.66
N ALA A 319 -6.53 -3.68 20.62
CA ALA A 319 -6.22 -3.26 19.26
C ALA A 319 -7.23 -3.83 18.27
N LEU A 320 -7.72 -2.98 17.37
CA LEU A 320 -8.61 -3.35 16.27
C LEU A 320 -8.13 -2.68 15.00
N THR A 321 -7.78 -3.49 14.01
CA THR A 321 -7.30 -3.03 12.71
C THR A 321 -8.38 -3.19 11.65
N LEU A 322 -8.68 -2.10 10.94
CA LEU A 322 -9.56 -2.08 9.78
C LEU A 322 -8.74 -1.71 8.55
N GLU A 323 -8.78 -2.58 7.55
CA GLU A 323 -8.14 -2.35 6.26
C GLU A 323 -9.12 -1.73 5.29
N PHE A 324 -8.73 -0.60 4.69
CA PHE A 324 -9.45 0.02 3.58
C PHE A 324 -8.61 -0.05 2.29
N ALA A 325 -9.18 0.44 1.19
CA ALA A 325 -8.51 0.42 -0.10
C ALA A 325 -7.17 1.18 -0.07
N ASP A 326 -7.12 2.32 0.62
CA ASP A 326 -6.05 3.29 0.57
C ASP A 326 -5.33 3.54 1.91
N PHE A 327 -5.80 2.94 3.01
CA PHE A 327 -5.16 3.03 4.32
C PHE A 327 -5.55 1.86 5.25
N PHE A 328 -4.76 1.67 6.30
CA PHE A 328 -5.13 0.94 7.51
C PHE A 328 -5.49 1.92 8.62
N LEU A 329 -6.54 1.60 9.38
CA LEU A 329 -6.83 2.24 10.67
C LEU A 329 -6.61 1.23 11.78
N VAL A 330 -5.74 1.57 12.73
CA VAL A 330 -5.46 0.78 13.93
C VAL A 330 -5.96 1.56 15.14
N ASN A 331 -7.12 1.17 15.66
CA ASN A 331 -7.68 1.71 16.89
C ASN A 331 -7.06 0.99 18.10
N VAL A 332 -6.43 1.75 19.00
CA VAL A 332 -5.65 1.21 20.12
C VAL A 332 -6.02 1.85 21.45
N TYR A 333 -6.23 1.01 22.46
CA TYR A 333 -6.27 1.41 23.87
C TYR A 333 -5.02 0.93 24.58
N PHE A 334 -4.01 1.80 24.71
CA PHE A 334 -2.74 1.44 25.29
C PHE A 334 -2.88 1.14 26.80
N PRO A 335 -2.06 0.22 27.37
CA PRO A 335 -2.10 -0.04 28.80
C PRO A 335 -1.73 1.20 29.62
N ASN A 336 -2.48 1.47 30.68
CA ASN A 336 -2.07 2.41 31.72
C ASN A 336 -0.98 1.76 32.61
N ALA A 337 0.09 2.49 32.94
CA ALA A 337 1.19 1.98 33.75
C ALA A 337 0.82 1.76 35.24
N GLN A 338 -0.36 2.21 35.67
CA GLN A 338 -0.92 2.14 37.02
C GLN A 338 -0.10 2.88 38.08
N HIS A 339 -0.75 3.28 39.16
CA HIS A 339 -0.09 4.03 40.24
C HIS A 339 1.18 3.31 40.74
N GLY A 340 2.27 4.08 40.87
CA GLY A 340 3.61 3.55 41.20
C GLY A 340 4.28 2.80 40.03
N LEU A 341 3.84 3.01 38.79
CA LEU A 341 4.39 2.39 37.57
C LEU A 341 4.39 0.85 37.59
N LYS A 342 3.48 0.24 38.37
CA LYS A 342 3.41 -1.22 38.57
C LYS A 342 3.32 -2.02 37.28
N ARG A 343 2.77 -1.40 36.23
CA ARG A 343 2.50 -2.03 34.94
C ARG A 343 3.38 -1.49 33.81
N ILE A 344 4.41 -0.69 34.12
CA ILE A 344 5.24 -0.04 33.10
C ILE A 344 5.91 -1.05 32.15
N GLY A 345 6.44 -2.15 32.68
CA GLY A 345 7.07 -3.19 31.86
C GLY A 345 6.11 -3.80 30.83
N TYR A 346 4.87 -4.09 31.24
CA TYR A 346 3.83 -4.58 30.32
C TYR A 346 3.46 -3.52 29.28
N LYS A 347 3.33 -2.25 29.69
CA LYS A 347 3.04 -1.15 28.78
C LYS A 347 4.13 -1.01 27.71
N ILE A 348 5.40 -0.89 28.10
CA ILE A 348 6.50 -0.75 27.14
C ILE A 348 6.62 -1.97 26.22
N ALA A 349 6.40 -3.18 26.73
CA ALA A 349 6.40 -4.38 25.90
C ALA A 349 5.25 -4.38 24.87
N PHE A 350 4.04 -3.99 25.28
CA PHE A 350 2.89 -3.82 24.38
C PHE A 350 3.19 -2.76 23.31
N ASN A 351 3.72 -1.62 23.74
CA ASN A 351 4.07 -0.49 22.89
C ASN A 351 5.06 -0.89 21.78
N ASN A 352 6.11 -1.66 22.12
CA ASN A 352 7.08 -2.16 21.15
C ASN A 352 6.49 -3.19 20.19
N ALA A 353 5.66 -4.12 20.68
CA ALA A 353 4.99 -5.10 19.84
C ALA A 353 4.02 -4.43 18.84
N LEU A 354 3.27 -3.43 19.30
CA LEU A 354 2.42 -2.63 18.44
C LEU A 354 3.25 -1.88 17.39
N PHE A 355 4.37 -1.29 17.78
CA PHE A 355 5.23 -0.56 16.85
C PHE A 355 5.73 -1.46 15.70
N GLU A 356 6.19 -2.67 16.00
CA GLU A 356 6.59 -3.63 14.95
C GLU A 356 5.41 -4.05 14.07
N TYR A 357 4.22 -4.25 14.66
CA TYR A 357 3.01 -4.55 13.90
C TYR A 357 2.64 -3.43 12.91
N VAL A 358 2.61 -2.17 13.35
CA VAL A 358 2.22 -1.04 12.48
C VAL A 358 3.28 -0.72 11.42
N LYS A 359 4.56 -0.99 11.68
CA LYS A 359 5.62 -0.88 10.66
C LYS A 359 5.39 -1.85 9.50
N GLN A 360 4.96 -3.07 9.78
CA GLN A 360 4.64 -4.05 8.73
C GLN A 360 3.47 -3.56 7.87
N LEU A 361 2.44 -2.97 8.49
CA LEU A 361 1.31 -2.40 7.76
C LEU A 361 1.72 -1.20 6.88
N SER A 362 2.58 -0.32 7.39
CA SER A 362 2.98 0.91 6.70
C SER A 362 3.79 0.67 5.42
N VAL A 363 4.35 -0.52 5.23
CA VAL A 363 5.00 -0.93 3.97
C VAL A 363 3.99 -1.01 2.82
N HIS A 364 2.72 -1.31 3.12
CA HIS A 364 1.72 -1.60 2.11
C HIS A 364 0.81 -0.41 1.79
N LYS A 365 0.37 0.32 2.81
CA LYS A 365 -0.57 1.45 2.69
C LYS A 365 -0.30 2.46 3.81
N THR A 366 -0.83 3.67 3.63
CA THR A 366 -0.94 4.64 4.72
C THR A 366 -1.49 3.95 5.97
N THR A 367 -0.81 4.11 7.10
CA THR A 367 -1.19 3.48 8.36
C THR A 367 -1.47 4.57 9.39
N ILE A 368 -2.71 4.58 9.86
CA ILE A 368 -3.23 5.54 10.84
C ILE A 368 -3.43 4.78 12.14
N ILE A 369 -2.86 5.29 13.22
CA ILE A 369 -3.03 4.78 14.57
C ILE A 369 -3.83 5.82 15.33
N CYS A 370 -4.89 5.40 15.99
CA CYS A 370 -5.66 6.30 16.84
C CYS A 370 -6.02 5.67 18.17
N GLY A 371 -6.21 6.52 19.17
CA GLY A 371 -6.74 6.12 20.46
C GLY A 371 -6.02 6.75 21.64
N ASP A 372 -6.22 6.15 22.80
CA ASP A 372 -5.67 6.57 24.08
C ASP A 372 -4.32 5.87 24.29
N PHE A 373 -3.25 6.64 24.19
CA PHE A 373 -1.87 6.21 24.37
C PHE A 373 -1.47 6.11 25.85
N ASN A 374 -2.30 6.65 26.74
CA ASN A 374 -2.02 6.78 28.17
C ASN A 374 -0.67 7.47 28.43
N VAL A 375 -0.18 8.34 27.54
CA VAL A 375 1.07 9.11 27.73
C VAL A 375 0.92 10.51 27.15
N ALA A 376 1.31 11.51 27.93
CA ALA A 376 1.56 12.87 27.46
C ALA A 376 3.01 12.95 26.97
N HIS A 377 3.21 13.28 25.69
CA HIS A 377 4.53 13.17 25.05
C HIS A 377 5.53 14.16 25.64
N LYS A 378 5.18 15.45 25.66
CA LYS A 378 6.06 16.55 26.08
C LYS A 378 5.45 17.35 27.23
N ALA A 379 6.26 18.21 27.86
CA ALA A 379 5.80 19.05 28.97
C ALA A 379 4.64 20.00 28.60
N ILE A 380 4.49 20.32 27.31
CA ILE A 380 3.37 21.11 26.78
C ILE A 380 2.04 20.32 26.75
N ASP A 381 2.10 18.99 26.85
CA ASP A 381 0.96 18.08 26.74
C ASP A 381 0.26 17.81 28.08
N LEU A 382 0.62 18.51 29.15
CA LEU A 382 -0.09 18.45 30.43
C LEU A 382 0.08 19.73 31.25
N ALA A 383 -0.88 20.03 32.10
CA ALA A 383 -0.90 21.30 32.86
C ALA A 383 0.23 21.41 33.91
N ASN A 384 0.66 20.30 34.51
CA ASN A 384 1.60 20.30 35.64
C ASN A 384 2.75 19.29 35.45
N PRO A 385 3.64 19.47 34.46
CA PRO A 385 4.66 18.48 34.07
C PRO A 385 5.58 18.09 35.23
N LYS A 386 6.14 19.08 35.95
CA LYS A 386 7.12 18.86 37.03
C LYS A 386 6.58 17.97 38.16
N ALA A 387 5.30 18.11 38.48
CA ALA A 387 4.67 17.33 39.54
C ALA A 387 4.35 15.88 39.12
N ASN A 388 4.46 15.57 37.83
CA ASN A 388 3.98 14.33 37.24
C ASN A 388 5.06 13.47 36.58
N GLU A 389 6.34 13.86 36.64
CA GLU A 389 7.46 13.12 36.03
C GLU A 389 7.63 11.68 36.54
N LYS A 390 7.05 11.35 37.71
CA LYS A 390 7.05 10.00 38.30
C LYS A 390 5.69 9.31 38.24
N ASN A 391 4.69 9.96 37.63
CA ASN A 391 3.33 9.44 37.54
C ASN A 391 3.10 8.70 36.22
N PRO A 392 2.21 7.69 36.21
CA PRO A 392 1.75 7.06 34.98
C PRO A 392 1.22 8.09 33.99
N GLY A 393 1.65 7.97 32.75
CA GLY A 393 1.32 8.87 31.66
C GLY A 393 2.29 10.03 31.46
N PHE A 394 3.28 10.23 32.34
CA PHE A 394 4.36 11.21 32.10
C PHE A 394 5.72 10.74 32.63
N SER A 395 5.85 9.44 32.91
CA SER A 395 7.12 8.85 33.31
C SER A 395 8.18 8.98 32.20
N ILE A 396 9.46 8.95 32.59
CA ILE A 396 10.55 9.07 31.62
C ILE A 396 10.55 7.89 30.63
N GLU A 397 10.18 6.70 31.08
CA GLU A 397 10.09 5.49 30.26
C GLU A 397 9.02 5.63 29.16
N GLU A 398 7.84 6.17 29.52
CA GLU A 398 6.75 6.40 28.56
C GLU A 398 7.12 7.47 27.54
N ARG A 399 7.75 8.57 27.99
CA ARG A 399 8.18 9.66 27.10
C ARG A 399 9.31 9.24 26.17
N ASN A 400 10.32 8.53 26.68
CA ASN A 400 11.42 8.00 25.87
C ASN A 400 10.91 7.04 24.79
N TRP A 401 9.91 6.22 25.11
CA TRP A 401 9.26 5.38 24.11
C TRP A 401 8.56 6.22 23.05
N MET A 402 7.77 7.23 23.46
CA MET A 402 7.06 8.09 22.51
C MET A 402 8.04 8.88 21.62
N ASP A 403 9.15 9.38 22.17
CA ASP A 403 10.23 10.01 21.42
C ASP A 403 10.82 9.05 20.39
N SER A 404 11.13 7.81 20.79
CA SER A 404 11.65 6.78 19.88
C SER A 404 10.67 6.46 18.77
N PHE A 405 9.38 6.40 19.09
CA PHE A 405 8.31 6.13 18.13
C PHE A 405 8.17 7.24 17.09
N ILE A 406 8.12 8.51 17.53
CA ILE A 406 8.04 9.67 16.64
C ILE A 406 9.31 9.81 15.78
N ASN A 407 10.50 9.68 16.39
CA ASN A 407 11.77 9.76 15.68
C ASN A 407 11.96 8.65 14.62
N ALA A 408 11.21 7.56 14.72
CA ALA A 408 11.22 6.49 13.74
C ALA A 408 10.30 6.75 12.52
N GLY A 409 9.81 7.99 12.33
CA GLY A 409 9.01 8.38 11.18
C GLY A 409 7.50 8.24 11.38
N TRP A 410 7.03 8.46 12.60
CA TRP A 410 5.61 8.54 12.92
C TRP A 410 5.24 9.97 13.33
N VAL A 411 4.13 10.45 12.79
CA VAL A 411 3.75 11.86 12.84
C VAL A 411 2.53 12.05 13.72
N ASP A 412 2.68 12.84 14.77
CA ASP A 412 1.56 13.36 15.56
C ASP A 412 0.77 14.39 14.74
N SER A 413 -0.45 14.01 14.31
CA SER A 413 -1.24 14.83 13.40
C SER A 413 -1.63 16.17 14.02
N PHE A 414 -1.95 16.21 15.33
CA PHE A 414 -2.34 17.43 16.01
C PHE A 414 -1.19 18.44 16.03
N ARG A 415 0.02 17.96 16.31
CA ARG A 415 1.24 18.78 16.31
C ARG A 415 1.76 19.10 14.91
N ILE A 416 1.03 18.81 13.84
CA ILE A 416 1.27 19.46 12.53
C ILE A 416 0.56 20.80 12.46
N PHE A 417 -0.64 20.91 13.04
CA PHE A 417 -1.51 22.08 12.89
C PHE A 417 -1.51 22.99 14.12
N ASN A 418 -1.17 22.47 15.31
CA ASN A 418 -1.27 23.22 16.56
C ASN A 418 -0.05 23.01 17.49
N GLN A 419 0.68 24.10 17.77
CA GLN A 419 1.82 24.13 18.71
C GLN A 419 1.49 24.75 20.07
N GLU A 420 0.24 25.15 20.30
CA GLU A 420 -0.16 25.88 21.50
C GLU A 420 -0.21 24.98 22.75
N PRO A 421 0.05 25.56 23.94
CA PRO A 421 -0.18 24.90 25.22
C PRO A 421 -1.68 24.86 25.58
N GLY A 422 -2.03 24.15 26.65
CA GLY A 422 -3.42 24.12 27.14
C GLY A 422 -4.37 23.23 26.35
N GLN A 423 -3.85 22.47 25.39
CA GLN A 423 -4.60 21.59 24.50
C GLN A 423 -4.56 20.16 25.05
N TYR A 424 -5.60 19.75 25.77
CA TYR A 424 -5.65 18.47 26.50
C TYR A 424 -6.84 17.62 26.06
N SER A 425 -6.75 16.31 26.25
CA SER A 425 -7.79 15.34 25.87
C SER A 425 -8.36 14.56 27.05
N TRP A 426 -7.74 14.64 28.23
CA TRP A 426 -8.16 13.96 29.47
C TRP A 426 -8.07 14.86 30.69
N TRP A 427 -9.05 14.73 31.59
CA TRP A 427 -9.08 15.42 32.88
C TRP A 427 -9.63 14.52 33.98
N SER A 428 -8.95 14.52 35.12
CA SER A 428 -9.45 13.84 36.32
C SER A 428 -10.80 14.43 36.77
N TYR A 429 -11.75 13.56 37.13
CA TYR A 429 -13.01 13.97 37.77
C TYR A 429 -12.79 14.68 39.12
N ARG A 430 -11.68 14.41 39.80
CA ARG A 430 -11.36 15.03 41.09
C ARG A 430 -11.09 16.53 40.94
N PHE A 431 -11.50 17.29 41.95
CA PHE A 431 -11.23 18.72 42.07
C PHE A 431 -11.71 19.55 40.87
N ASN A 432 -12.71 19.08 40.13
CA ASN A 432 -13.23 19.78 38.95
C ASN A 432 -12.10 20.18 37.97
N ALA A 433 -11.18 19.24 37.68
CA ALA A 433 -9.97 19.54 36.92
C ALA A 433 -10.28 20.04 35.50
N ARG A 434 -11.35 19.52 34.87
CA ARG A 434 -11.79 19.91 33.52
C ARG A 434 -12.15 21.39 33.42
N SER A 435 -12.93 21.92 34.36
CA SER A 435 -13.33 23.34 34.33
C SER A 435 -12.15 24.30 34.55
N ARG A 436 -11.07 23.83 35.18
CA ARG A 436 -9.83 24.59 35.42
C ARG A 436 -8.76 24.32 34.38
N ASN A 437 -9.09 23.54 33.35
CA ASN A 437 -8.18 23.04 32.32
C ASN A 437 -6.89 22.40 32.87
N ILE A 438 -6.99 21.67 33.99
CA ILE A 438 -5.86 20.90 34.56
C ILE A 438 -5.88 19.52 33.92
N GLY A 439 -5.46 19.45 32.65
CA GLY A 439 -5.59 18.27 31.80
C GLY A 439 -4.27 17.71 31.29
N TRP A 440 -4.42 16.62 30.53
CA TRP A 440 -3.36 15.87 29.85
C TRP A 440 -3.81 15.55 28.43
N ARG A 441 -2.91 15.63 27.44
CA ARG A 441 -3.14 15.15 26.09
C ARG A 441 -2.58 13.75 25.98
N ILE A 442 -3.48 12.76 26.00
CA ILE A 442 -3.13 11.34 25.96
C ILE A 442 -3.83 10.58 24.82
N ASP A 443 -4.68 11.27 24.05
CA ASP A 443 -5.39 10.74 22.90
C ASP A 443 -4.79 11.32 21.62
N TYR A 444 -4.50 10.46 20.64
CA TYR A 444 -3.74 10.83 19.45
C TYR A 444 -4.33 10.25 18.17
N PHE A 445 -4.06 10.94 17.07
CA PHE A 445 -3.93 10.35 15.75
C PHE A 445 -2.46 10.43 15.33
N ILE A 446 -1.86 9.28 15.04
CA ILE A 446 -0.49 9.16 14.56
C ILE A 446 -0.50 8.51 13.18
N ILE A 447 0.25 9.05 12.23
CA ILE A 447 0.31 8.57 10.84
C ILE A 447 1.77 8.33 10.41
N ASP A 448 2.01 7.41 9.48
CA ASP A 448 3.34 7.23 8.89
C ASP A 448 3.82 8.50 8.15
N GLU A 449 5.12 8.83 8.25
CA GLU A 449 5.71 10.04 7.65
C GLU A 449 5.47 10.13 6.14
N ASN A 450 5.52 8.99 5.42
CA ASN A 450 5.29 8.94 3.97
C ASN A 450 3.88 9.42 3.58
N SER A 451 2.95 9.40 4.53
CA SER A 451 1.56 9.82 4.34
C SER A 451 1.23 11.18 4.94
N LYS A 452 2.22 11.89 5.51
CA LYS A 452 2.05 13.20 6.15
C LYS A 452 1.37 14.25 5.25
N SER A 453 1.69 14.27 3.95
CA SER A 453 1.09 15.21 2.98
C SER A 453 -0.41 15.00 2.77
N ARG A 454 -0.93 13.83 3.19
CA ARG A 454 -2.36 13.51 3.19
C ARG A 454 -3.10 14.13 4.36
N LEU A 455 -2.44 14.58 5.42
CA LEU A 455 -3.10 15.27 6.51
C LEU A 455 -3.72 16.57 5.99
N TYR A 456 -4.99 16.79 6.35
CA TYR A 456 -5.73 17.99 5.98
C TYR A 456 -5.99 18.88 7.19
N ASP A 457 -6.42 18.30 8.31
CA ASP A 457 -6.70 19.01 9.55
C ASP A 457 -6.60 18.05 10.76
N ALA A 458 -6.44 18.61 11.97
CA ALA A 458 -6.52 17.86 13.22
C ALA A 458 -6.95 18.78 14.38
N ALA A 459 -7.79 18.26 15.27
CA ALA A 459 -8.37 19.03 16.37
C ALA A 459 -8.63 18.19 17.63
N ILE A 460 -8.77 18.86 18.77
CA ILE A 460 -9.24 18.26 20.02
C ILE A 460 -10.60 18.88 20.37
N LEU A 461 -11.61 18.05 20.58
CA LEU A 461 -13.00 18.47 20.77
C LEU A 461 -13.33 18.61 22.27
N ALA A 462 -12.61 19.49 22.96
CA ALA A 462 -12.64 19.62 24.43
C ALA A 462 -14.04 19.92 25.02
N ASP A 463 -14.94 20.50 24.25
CA ASP A 463 -16.31 20.82 24.67
C ASP A 463 -17.25 19.59 24.70
N VAL A 464 -16.86 18.48 24.08
CA VAL A 464 -17.66 17.25 24.06
C VAL A 464 -17.49 16.51 25.39
N LEU A 465 -18.59 16.44 26.16
CA LEU A 465 -18.66 15.77 27.45
C LEU A 465 -19.10 14.30 27.33
N GLY A 466 -19.10 13.57 28.45
CA GLY A 466 -19.58 12.18 28.54
C GLY A 466 -18.54 11.18 29.03
N SER A 467 -17.26 11.57 29.05
CA SER A 467 -16.13 10.79 29.54
C SER A 467 -15.14 11.73 30.26
N ASP A 468 -14.20 11.16 31.02
CA ASP A 468 -13.01 11.87 31.51
C ASP A 468 -12.08 12.28 30.35
N HIS A 469 -12.26 11.66 29.19
CA HIS A 469 -11.68 12.10 27.92
C HIS A 469 -12.66 12.94 27.09
N CYS A 470 -12.12 13.73 26.17
CA CYS A 470 -12.85 14.26 25.02
C CYS A 470 -12.37 13.60 23.71
N PRO A 471 -13.16 13.65 22.63
CA PRO A 471 -12.74 13.14 21.34
C PRO A 471 -11.62 13.96 20.71
N VAL A 472 -10.74 13.28 19.98
CA VAL A 472 -9.78 13.89 19.05
C VAL A 472 -10.20 13.63 17.61
N GLN A 473 -9.83 14.52 16.70
CA GLN A 473 -10.23 14.52 15.30
C GLN A 473 -9.01 14.60 14.39
N MET A 474 -9.08 13.91 13.26
CA MET A 474 -8.17 14.08 12.13
C MET A 474 -8.97 14.07 10.82
N GLU A 475 -8.60 14.91 9.86
CA GLU A 475 -9.08 14.84 8.49
C GLU A 475 -7.94 14.42 7.55
N LEU A 476 -8.23 13.44 6.68
CA LEU A 476 -7.26 12.88 5.74
C LEU A 476 -7.76 13.07 4.30
N LYS A 477 -6.88 13.53 3.42
CA LYS A 477 -7.11 13.51 1.97
C LYS A 477 -7.15 12.06 1.48
N THR A 478 -8.27 11.66 0.88
CA THR A 478 -8.47 10.32 0.32
C THR A 478 -8.73 10.38 -1.19
N GLY A 479 -8.38 9.29 -1.88
CA GLY A 479 -8.53 9.20 -3.33
C GLY A 479 -7.43 9.89 -4.15
N LEU A 480 -6.23 10.01 -3.58
CA LEU A 480 -5.01 10.46 -4.27
C LEU A 480 -4.46 9.40 -5.24
#